data_AF-A0A367KGJ5-F1
#
_entry.id   AF-A0A367KGJ5-F1
#
_cell.length_a   1.000
_cell.length_b   1.000
_cell.length_c   1.000
_cell.angle_alpha   90.00
_cell.angle_beta   90.00
_cell.angle_gamma   90.00
#
_symmetry.space_group_name_H-M   'P 1'
#
loop_
_entity.id
_entity.type
_entity.pdbx_description
1 polymer ?
#
loop_
_entity_poly.entity_id
_entity_poly.type
_entity_poly.pdbx_seq_one_letter_code
_entity_poly.pdbx_strand_id
1 'polypeptide(L)'
;MESPSKRKGSVTFDLPPPQQEEELLSPCIHTIDIHAQSVPDTMLVALFDREREMKELVEHNKSFFLSLKSFLNDKWPRFENTLYVPRSQMSDIEWITRISKALMPVPPLLEKFKELVGYLGEDDSQGKYDEEEEEEEEEGQPKVELARIRDRLGRLSRESYPQFYINCEQAMSKNEYDSFIHTLFHTAEIDDATWEKKIREQLKPWQNILEQLEEIVAYEIDE
;
A
#
# COMPACT_ATOMS: atom_id res chain seq x y z
N MET A 1 12.24 83.84 -20.88
CA MET A 1 11.36 82.92 -21.63
C MET A 1 12.21 82.21 -22.67
N GLU A 2 12.02 80.90 -22.74
CA GLU A 2 12.36 79.97 -23.83
C GLU A 2 13.82 79.63 -24.18
N SER A 3 14.04 78.30 -24.15
CA SER A 3 15.20 77.50 -24.54
C SER A 3 15.49 77.57 -26.06
N PRO A 4 16.64 77.04 -26.54
CA PRO A 4 16.56 75.68 -27.08
C PRO A 4 17.80 74.78 -26.91
N SER A 5 17.49 73.54 -26.52
CA SER A 5 18.03 72.24 -26.97
C SER A 5 19.31 72.19 -27.81
N LYS A 6 20.32 71.41 -27.38
CA LYS A 6 21.30 70.74 -28.24
C LYS A 6 21.79 69.42 -27.65
N ARG A 7 21.98 68.45 -28.55
CA ARG A 7 22.02 67.00 -28.37
C ARG A 7 23.28 66.51 -27.66
N LYS A 8 23.11 65.45 -26.84
CA LYS A 8 24.18 64.74 -26.12
C LYS A 8 25.02 63.92 -27.11
N GLY A 9 26.32 64.22 -27.16
CA GLY A 9 27.33 63.45 -27.87
C GLY A 9 27.82 62.26 -27.04
N SER A 10 28.14 61.18 -27.75
CA SER A 10 28.67 59.91 -27.27
C SER A 10 29.95 60.10 -26.45
N VAL A 11 30.01 59.48 -25.26
CA VAL A 11 31.22 59.38 -24.44
C VAL A 11 31.76 57.97 -24.59
N THR A 12 32.89 57.85 -25.28
CA THR A 12 33.69 56.64 -25.38
C THR A 12 34.64 56.61 -24.19
N PHE A 13 34.61 55.55 -23.38
CA PHE A 13 35.59 55.32 -22.33
C PHE A 13 36.54 54.20 -22.77
N ASP A 14 37.80 54.57 -22.93
CA ASP A 14 38.94 53.69 -23.21
C ASP A 14 39.21 52.80 -21.98
N LEU A 15 39.16 51.49 -22.15
CA LEU A 15 39.50 50.51 -21.11
C LEU A 15 40.95 50.02 -21.35
N PRO A 16 41.82 50.03 -20.34
CA PRO A 16 43.17 49.49 -20.48
C PRO A 16 43.14 47.97 -20.72
N PRO A 17 44.16 47.43 -21.40
CA PRO A 17 44.21 46.03 -21.84
C PRO A 17 44.26 45.04 -20.66
N PRO A 18 43.77 43.80 -20.86
CA PRO A 18 43.56 42.84 -19.79
C PRO A 18 44.89 42.43 -19.14
N GLN A 19 44.97 42.62 -17.83
CA GLN A 19 45.99 42.00 -17.00
C GLN A 19 45.70 40.49 -16.97
N GLN A 20 46.75 39.71 -17.20
CA GLN A 20 46.74 38.26 -17.12
C GLN A 20 46.34 37.84 -15.71
N GLU A 21 45.11 37.35 -15.55
CA GLU A 21 44.72 36.59 -14.38
C GLU A 21 45.38 35.22 -14.49
N GLU A 22 46.46 35.04 -13.72
CA GLU A 22 46.98 33.72 -13.38
C GLU A 22 45.87 32.97 -12.62
N GLU A 23 45.10 32.16 -13.36
CA GLU A 23 44.17 31.21 -12.78
C GLU A 23 44.97 30.25 -11.87
N LEU A 24 44.81 30.44 -10.57
CA LEU A 24 45.21 29.51 -9.54
C LEU A 24 44.46 28.19 -9.77
N LEU A 25 45.07 27.28 -10.53
CA LEU A 25 44.58 25.91 -10.71
C LEU A 25 44.70 25.16 -9.38
N SER A 26 43.67 25.25 -8.55
CA SER A 26 43.42 24.29 -7.47
C SER A 26 43.05 22.94 -8.11
N PRO A 27 43.78 21.85 -7.85
CA PRO A 27 43.43 20.54 -8.34
C PRO A 27 42.33 19.94 -7.45
N CYS A 28 41.09 20.37 -7.65
CA CYS A 28 39.93 19.73 -7.04
C CYS A 28 39.01 19.18 -8.13
N ILE A 29 39.58 18.40 -9.07
CA ILE A 29 38.78 17.51 -9.92
C ILE A 29 38.76 16.16 -9.20
N HIS A 30 37.91 16.05 -8.19
CA HIS A 30 37.39 14.75 -7.77
C HIS A 30 36.03 14.65 -8.46
N THR A 31 36.03 14.13 -9.69
CA THR A 31 34.79 13.66 -10.30
C THR A 31 34.29 12.51 -9.44
N ILE A 32 33.37 12.82 -8.52
CA ILE A 32 32.63 11.80 -7.78
C ILE A 32 31.72 11.16 -8.83
N ASP A 33 32.11 9.98 -9.28
CA ASP A 33 31.26 9.12 -10.11
C ASP A 33 30.15 8.59 -9.22
N ILE A 34 29.02 9.31 -9.20
CA ILE A 34 27.82 8.87 -8.51
C ILE A 34 27.17 7.81 -9.40
N HIS A 35 27.59 6.56 -9.20
CA HIS A 35 26.90 5.41 -9.73
C HIS A 35 25.53 5.29 -9.04
N ALA A 36 24.54 6.02 -9.56
CA ALA A 36 23.17 5.87 -9.15
C ALA A 36 22.69 4.48 -9.57
N GLN A 37 22.64 3.55 -8.61
CA GLN A 37 21.99 2.27 -8.80
C GLN A 37 20.48 2.51 -8.78
N SER A 38 19.77 2.05 -9.81
CA SER A 38 18.31 2.09 -9.83
C SER A 38 17.79 1.21 -8.70
N VAL A 39 17.19 1.84 -7.68
CA VAL A 39 16.50 1.14 -6.60
C VAL A 39 15.18 0.60 -7.16
N PRO A 40 14.85 -0.69 -6.98
CA PRO A 40 13.55 -1.22 -7.39
C PRO A 40 12.41 -0.50 -6.66
N ASP A 41 11.33 -0.18 -7.37
CA ASP A 41 10.12 0.45 -6.79
C ASP A 41 9.44 -0.41 -5.71
N THR A 42 9.86 -1.67 -5.56
CA THR A 42 9.41 -2.62 -4.55
C THR A 42 10.19 -2.56 -3.23
N MET A 43 11.24 -1.74 -3.16
CA MET A 43 12.07 -1.57 -1.95
C MET A 43 11.41 -0.59 -0.99
N LEU A 44 10.80 -1.13 0.07
CA LEU A 44 10.11 -0.32 1.08
C LEU A 44 10.98 -0.02 2.31
N VAL A 45 12.16 -0.62 2.39
CA VAL A 45 13.08 -0.51 3.52
C VAL A 45 14.44 -0.07 2.98
N ALA A 46 15.10 0.88 3.65
CA ALA A 46 16.36 1.46 3.20
C ALA A 46 17.57 0.49 3.20
N LEU A 47 17.41 -0.72 3.73
CA LEU A 47 18.46 -1.74 3.79
C LEU A 47 18.60 -2.45 2.43
N PHE A 48 19.73 -2.33 1.75
CA PHE A 48 19.97 -2.94 0.44
C PHE A 48 20.27 -4.44 0.56
N ASP A 49 21.28 -4.79 1.38
CA ASP A 49 21.57 -6.14 1.86
C ASP A 49 20.96 -6.32 3.25
N ARG A 50 19.64 -6.55 3.27
CA ARG A 50 18.83 -6.61 4.50
C ARG A 50 19.43 -7.52 5.57
N GLU A 51 19.91 -8.71 5.23
CA GLU A 51 20.45 -9.63 6.24
C GLU A 51 21.70 -9.04 6.91
N ARG A 52 22.65 -8.58 6.11
CA ARG A 52 23.92 -8.06 6.63
C ARG A 52 23.72 -6.73 7.36
N GLU A 53 23.01 -5.80 6.74
CA GLU A 53 22.79 -4.46 7.31
C GLU A 53 21.95 -4.54 8.59
N MET A 54 21.00 -5.47 8.68
CA MET A 54 20.24 -5.69 9.93
C MET A 54 21.14 -6.18 11.07
N LYS A 55 22.12 -7.06 10.80
CA LYS A 55 23.11 -7.48 11.82
C LYS A 55 23.96 -6.30 12.29
N GLU A 56 24.39 -5.44 11.37
CA GLU A 56 25.13 -4.23 11.69
C GLU A 56 24.25 -3.25 12.50
N LEU A 57 22.98 -3.07 12.12
CA LEU A 57 22.03 -2.19 12.81
C LEU A 57 21.75 -2.68 14.24
N VAL A 58 21.64 -3.99 14.46
CA VAL A 58 21.51 -4.60 15.80
C VAL A 58 22.74 -4.32 16.66
N GLU A 59 23.94 -4.43 16.09
CA GLU A 59 25.21 -4.18 16.79
C GLU A 59 25.36 -2.70 17.19
N HIS A 60 24.85 -1.77 16.39
CA HIS A 60 24.86 -0.34 16.73
C HIS A 60 23.76 0.06 17.73
N ASN A 61 22.63 -0.65 17.72
CA ASN A 61 21.45 -0.32 18.52
C ASN A 61 21.16 -1.35 19.63
N LYS A 62 22.22 -1.86 20.29
CA LYS A 62 22.13 -2.96 21.28
C LYS A 62 21.07 -2.74 22.35
N SER A 63 20.97 -1.54 22.91
CA SER A 63 20.02 -1.24 23.98
C SER A 63 18.56 -1.43 23.54
N PHE A 64 18.24 -1.04 22.32
CA PHE A 64 16.92 -1.23 21.73
C PHE A 64 16.63 -2.72 21.48
N PHE A 65 17.54 -3.45 20.84
CA PHE A 65 17.33 -4.88 20.55
C PHE A 65 17.37 -5.77 21.79
N LEU A 66 18.12 -5.40 22.84
CA LEU A 66 18.04 -6.06 24.14
C LEU A 66 16.68 -5.84 24.80
N SER A 67 16.12 -4.64 24.67
CA SER A 67 14.77 -4.33 25.17
C SER A 67 13.70 -5.12 24.40
N LEU A 68 13.82 -5.20 23.06
CA LEU A 68 12.97 -6.05 22.22
C LEU A 68 13.08 -7.53 22.59
N LYS A 69 14.30 -8.02 22.82
CA LYS A 69 14.54 -9.41 23.25
C LYS A 69 13.91 -9.71 24.59
N SER A 70 14.03 -8.79 25.55
CA SER A 70 13.37 -8.89 26.85
C SER A 70 11.85 -8.86 26.74
N PHE A 71 11.30 -8.06 25.82
CA PHE A 71 9.86 -7.93 25.61
C PHE A 71 9.27 -9.19 24.96
N LEU A 72 9.91 -9.70 23.90
CA LEU A 72 9.41 -10.85 23.16
C LEU A 72 9.63 -12.17 23.89
N ASN A 73 10.65 -12.25 24.76
CA ASN A 73 10.99 -13.42 25.58
C ASN A 73 10.96 -14.73 24.76
N ASP A 74 9.98 -15.60 24.99
CA ASP A 74 9.85 -16.91 24.31
C ASP A 74 9.58 -16.80 22.81
N LYS A 75 9.06 -15.65 22.34
CA LYS A 75 8.82 -15.36 20.92
C LYS A 75 10.09 -14.87 20.19
N TRP A 76 11.17 -14.56 20.92
CA TRP A 76 12.40 -14.02 20.34
C TRP A 76 12.99 -14.89 19.23
N PRO A 77 13.13 -16.23 19.35
CA PRO A 77 13.74 -17.02 18.27
C PRO A 77 12.98 -16.93 16.94
N ARG A 78 11.63 -16.87 16.99
CA ARG A 78 10.79 -16.70 15.79
C ARG A 78 10.95 -15.30 15.20
N PHE A 79 11.01 -14.28 16.06
CA PHE A 79 11.26 -12.91 15.64
C PHE A 79 12.64 -12.75 15.02
N GLU A 80 13.68 -13.33 15.62
CA GLU A 80 15.07 -13.29 15.15
C GLU A 80 15.24 -13.93 13.77
N ASN A 81 14.56 -15.06 13.53
CA ASN A 81 14.51 -15.68 12.21
C ASN A 81 13.87 -14.75 11.17
N THR A 82 12.84 -13.99 11.56
CA THR A 82 12.22 -12.99 10.67
C THR A 82 13.15 -11.80 10.46
N LEU A 83 13.82 -11.34 11.52
CA LEU A 83 14.71 -10.18 11.50
C LEU A 83 15.85 -10.36 10.48
N TYR A 84 16.46 -11.53 10.42
CA TYR A 84 17.62 -11.80 9.56
C TYR A 84 17.29 -12.52 8.25
N VAL A 85 16.02 -12.64 7.88
CA VAL A 85 15.65 -13.32 6.64
C VAL A 85 16.12 -12.51 5.40
N PRO A 86 16.83 -13.14 4.45
CA PRO A 86 17.27 -12.46 3.24
C PRO A 86 16.10 -11.91 2.41
N ARG A 87 16.31 -10.79 1.72
CA ARG A 87 15.30 -10.19 0.84
C ARG A 87 14.85 -11.13 -0.29
N SER A 88 15.71 -12.04 -0.73
CA SER A 88 15.37 -13.07 -1.73
C SER A 88 14.34 -14.10 -1.24
N GLN A 89 14.15 -14.24 0.08
CA GLN A 89 13.23 -15.20 0.67
C GLN A 89 11.92 -14.59 1.16
N MET A 90 11.90 -13.28 1.44
CA MET A 90 10.73 -12.58 1.97
C MET A 90 10.73 -11.13 1.49
N SER A 91 9.63 -10.70 0.88
CA SER A 91 9.45 -9.32 0.42
C SER A 91 9.51 -8.32 1.58
N ASP A 92 9.77 -7.05 1.29
CA ASP A 92 9.79 -6.02 2.33
C ASP A 92 8.41 -5.82 2.98
N ILE A 93 7.33 -5.94 2.21
CA ILE A 93 5.94 -5.88 2.69
C ILE A 93 5.69 -7.01 3.69
N GLU A 94 6.00 -8.25 3.30
CA GLU A 94 5.76 -9.40 4.18
C GLU A 94 6.66 -9.34 5.43
N TRP A 95 7.90 -8.91 5.24
CA TRP A 95 8.86 -8.76 6.33
C TRP A 95 8.41 -7.74 7.35
N ILE A 96 8.06 -6.52 6.91
CA ILE A 96 7.59 -5.49 7.83
C ILE A 96 6.27 -5.90 8.49
N THR A 97 5.37 -6.57 7.76
CA THR A 97 4.09 -7.06 8.32
C THR A 97 4.32 -8.04 9.48
N ARG A 98 5.24 -9.01 9.32
CA ARG A 98 5.55 -9.97 10.40
C ARG A 98 6.23 -9.30 11.59
N ILE A 99 7.10 -8.32 11.35
CA ILE A 99 7.71 -7.53 12.43
C ILE A 99 6.64 -6.69 13.14
N SER A 100 5.77 -6.01 12.40
CA SER A 100 4.64 -5.23 12.94
C SER A 100 3.74 -6.06 13.82
N LYS A 101 3.36 -7.26 13.39
CA LYS A 101 2.55 -8.19 14.20
C LYS A 101 3.22 -8.58 15.51
N ALA A 102 4.53 -8.84 15.49
CA ALA A 102 5.26 -9.18 16.70
C ALA A 102 5.40 -7.99 17.67
N LEU A 103 5.45 -6.76 17.16
CA LEU A 103 5.63 -5.53 17.93
C LEU A 103 4.33 -4.76 18.19
N MET A 104 3.20 -5.23 17.67
CA MET A 104 1.87 -4.64 17.83
C MET A 104 1.50 -4.31 19.28
N PRO A 105 1.80 -5.15 20.29
CA PRO A 105 1.44 -4.82 21.67
C PRO A 105 2.22 -3.63 22.24
N VAL A 106 3.28 -3.17 21.56
CA VAL A 106 4.08 -2.01 21.96
C VAL A 106 4.34 -1.11 20.74
N PRO A 107 3.34 -0.31 20.32
CA PRO A 107 3.47 0.58 19.16
C PRO A 107 4.72 1.47 19.16
N PRO A 108 5.18 2.04 20.30
CA PRO A 108 6.41 2.84 20.32
C PRO A 108 7.67 2.07 19.89
N LEU A 109 7.73 0.76 20.13
CA LEU A 109 8.85 -0.07 19.69
C LEU A 109 8.78 -0.36 18.18
N LEU A 110 7.58 -0.50 17.63
CA LEU A 110 7.35 -0.64 16.20
C LEU A 110 7.75 0.62 15.43
N GLU A 111 7.29 1.78 15.89
CA GLU A 111 7.62 3.06 15.23
C GLU A 111 9.13 3.32 15.22
N LYS A 112 9.78 3.09 16.36
CA LYS A 112 11.24 3.16 16.44
C LYS A 112 11.93 2.13 15.54
N PHE A 113 11.37 0.93 15.38
CA PHE A 113 11.90 -0.07 14.46
C PHE A 113 11.82 0.41 13.01
N LYS A 114 10.65 0.89 12.58
CA LYS A 114 10.42 1.44 11.22
C LYS A 114 11.37 2.59 10.91
N GLU A 115 11.57 3.49 11.88
CA GLU A 115 12.53 4.60 11.77
C GLU A 115 13.96 4.08 11.54
N LEU A 116 14.41 3.10 12.35
CA LEU A 116 15.76 2.55 12.25
C LEU A 116 16.04 1.88 10.91
N VAL A 117 15.05 1.17 10.35
CA VAL A 117 15.22 0.45 9.08
C VAL A 117 14.91 1.33 7.86
N GLY A 118 14.46 2.56 8.08
CA GLY A 118 14.07 3.49 7.02
C GLY A 118 12.90 2.94 6.20
N TYR A 119 11.84 2.51 6.86
CA TYR A 119 10.61 2.07 6.19
C TYR A 119 9.90 3.26 5.54
N LEU A 120 9.55 3.13 4.27
CA LEU A 120 8.92 4.17 3.44
C LEU A 120 7.46 3.87 3.08
N GLY A 121 6.91 2.74 3.56
CA GLY A 121 5.51 2.42 3.32
C GLY A 121 4.59 3.38 4.06
N GLU A 122 3.36 3.51 3.56
CA GLU A 122 2.35 4.32 4.22
C GLU A 122 2.11 3.78 5.63
N ASP A 123 2.25 4.64 6.62
CA ASP A 123 1.87 4.32 7.98
C ASP A 123 0.36 4.12 8.03
N ASP A 124 -0.08 2.87 7.96
CA ASP A 124 -1.43 2.42 8.31
C ASP A 124 -1.72 2.62 9.82
N SER A 125 -1.34 3.77 10.38
CA SER A 125 -1.55 4.16 11.78
C SER A 125 -3.03 4.38 12.14
N GLN A 126 -3.98 3.98 11.31
CA GLN A 126 -5.40 3.87 11.68
C GLN A 126 -6.08 2.73 10.91
N GLY A 127 -6.01 1.51 11.44
CA GLY A 127 -7.00 0.49 11.11
C GLY A 127 -6.50 -0.95 11.04
N LYS A 128 -6.64 -1.65 12.17
CA LYS A 128 -6.77 -3.10 12.31
C LYS A 128 -5.69 -4.00 11.70
N TYR A 129 -4.84 -4.51 12.59
CA TYR A 129 -4.41 -5.90 12.52
C TYR A 129 -4.87 -6.56 13.82
N ASP A 130 -5.97 -7.33 13.77
CA ASP A 130 -6.24 -8.38 14.75
C ASP A 130 -6.02 -9.70 14.02
N GLU A 131 -5.00 -10.46 14.43
CA GLU A 131 -4.86 -11.85 14.02
C GLU A 131 -5.74 -12.70 14.94
N GLU A 132 -6.94 -13.01 14.47
CA GLU A 132 -7.51 -14.34 14.70
C GLU A 132 -7.85 -14.94 13.33
N GLU A 133 -7.39 -16.17 13.10
CA GLU A 133 -7.91 -17.04 12.05
C GLU A 133 -9.38 -17.39 12.38
N GLU A 134 -10.28 -16.42 12.35
CA GLU A 134 -11.73 -16.59 12.32
C GLU A 134 -12.30 -15.43 11.48
N GLU A 135 -12.68 -15.72 10.24
CA GLU A 135 -13.59 -14.93 9.39
C GLU A 135 -13.57 -13.40 9.60
N GLU A 136 -12.57 -12.69 9.04
CA GLU A 136 -12.54 -11.22 9.06
C GLU A 136 -13.77 -10.63 8.35
N GLU A 137 -14.76 -10.24 9.14
CA GLU A 137 -15.73 -9.21 8.80
C GLU A 137 -15.01 -7.88 8.63
N GLU A 138 -14.89 -7.50 7.36
CA GLU A 138 -14.44 -6.21 6.84
C GLU A 138 -15.25 -5.04 7.46
N GLU A 139 -14.81 -4.54 8.61
CA GLU A 139 -15.35 -3.31 9.20
C GLU A 139 -14.74 -2.10 8.49
N GLY A 140 -15.49 -1.52 7.55
CA GLY A 140 -15.13 -0.24 6.94
C GLY A 140 -16.18 0.31 5.97
N GLN A 141 -17.03 -0.54 5.39
CA GLN A 141 -18.17 -0.12 4.58
C GLN A 141 -19.46 -0.62 5.23
N PRO A 142 -20.56 0.15 5.19
CA PRO A 142 -21.87 -0.36 5.57
C PRO A 142 -22.22 -1.50 4.62
N LYS A 143 -21.87 -2.72 5.03
CA LYS A 143 -22.10 -3.93 4.27
C LYS A 143 -23.60 -4.08 4.05
N VAL A 144 -24.03 -3.98 2.81
CA VAL A 144 -25.45 -4.10 2.46
C VAL A 144 -25.88 -5.52 2.83
N GLU A 145 -26.91 -5.64 3.68
CA GLU A 145 -27.50 -6.94 4.04
C GLU A 145 -28.12 -7.56 2.79
N LEU A 146 -27.34 -8.37 2.06
CA LEU A 146 -27.76 -8.96 0.78
C LEU A 146 -29.01 -9.80 0.95
N ALA A 147 -29.15 -10.47 2.10
CA ALA A 147 -30.32 -11.29 2.42
C ALA A 147 -31.66 -10.54 2.26
N ARG A 148 -31.69 -9.21 2.41
CA ARG A 148 -32.92 -8.43 2.26
C ARG A 148 -33.50 -8.45 0.84
N ILE A 149 -32.69 -8.69 -0.20
CA ILE A 149 -33.22 -8.81 -1.57
C ILE A 149 -33.96 -10.12 -1.80
N ARG A 150 -33.81 -11.10 -0.90
CA ARG A 150 -34.33 -12.45 -1.07
C ARG A 150 -35.84 -12.49 -1.22
N ASP A 151 -36.55 -11.62 -0.51
CA ASP A 151 -38.01 -11.47 -0.61
C ASP A 151 -38.47 -10.80 -1.92
N ARG A 152 -37.52 -10.24 -2.68
CA ARG A 152 -37.74 -9.47 -3.90
C ARG A 152 -36.87 -9.92 -5.07
N LEU A 153 -36.36 -11.16 -5.07
CA LEU A 153 -35.48 -11.67 -6.13
C LEU A 153 -36.05 -11.54 -7.54
N GLY A 154 -37.39 -11.52 -7.69
CA GLY A 154 -38.03 -11.25 -8.98
C GLY A 154 -37.71 -9.89 -9.59
N ARG A 155 -37.27 -8.91 -8.79
CA ARG A 155 -36.81 -7.59 -9.26
C ARG A 155 -35.38 -7.61 -9.76
N LEU A 156 -34.55 -8.49 -9.19
CA LEU A 156 -33.21 -8.80 -9.68
C LEU A 156 -33.32 -9.70 -10.92
N SER A 157 -33.95 -9.20 -11.98
CA SER A 157 -34.12 -9.93 -13.24
C SER A 157 -33.12 -9.46 -14.29
N ARG A 158 -32.85 -10.30 -15.30
CA ARG A 158 -31.99 -9.92 -16.43
C ARG A 158 -32.55 -8.76 -17.26
N GLU A 159 -33.86 -8.52 -17.18
CA GLU A 159 -34.51 -7.41 -17.84
C GLU A 159 -34.29 -6.10 -17.09
N SER A 160 -34.31 -6.14 -15.76
CA SER A 160 -34.11 -4.98 -14.89
C SER A 160 -32.64 -4.56 -14.79
N TYR A 161 -31.72 -5.53 -14.73
CA TYR A 161 -30.28 -5.29 -14.52
C TYR A 161 -29.41 -5.96 -15.59
N PRO A 162 -29.62 -5.68 -16.89
CA PRO A 162 -28.94 -6.42 -17.97
C PRO A 162 -27.40 -6.32 -17.89
N GLN A 163 -26.88 -5.17 -17.45
CA GLN A 163 -25.44 -4.95 -17.35
C GLN A 163 -24.78 -5.83 -16.29
N PHE A 164 -25.46 -6.08 -15.16
CA PHE A 164 -24.96 -6.97 -14.11
C PHE A 164 -24.72 -8.39 -14.65
N TYR A 165 -25.71 -8.96 -15.33
CA TYR A 165 -25.58 -10.31 -15.92
C TYR A 165 -24.52 -10.38 -17.01
N ILE A 166 -24.38 -9.34 -17.83
CA ILE A 166 -23.31 -9.26 -18.84
C ILE A 166 -21.95 -9.28 -18.16
N ASN A 167 -21.77 -8.51 -17.09
CA ASN A 167 -20.52 -8.45 -16.34
C ASN A 167 -20.20 -9.81 -15.71
N CYS A 168 -21.19 -10.49 -15.13
CA CYS A 168 -21.03 -11.84 -14.59
C CYS A 168 -20.58 -12.85 -15.67
N GLU A 169 -21.23 -12.86 -16.84
CA GLU A 169 -20.88 -13.75 -17.96
C GLU A 169 -19.49 -13.48 -18.54
N GLN A 170 -18.99 -12.24 -18.45
CA GLN A 170 -17.64 -11.87 -18.90
C GLN A 170 -16.55 -12.20 -17.88
N ALA A 171 -16.87 -12.10 -16.59
CA ALA A 171 -15.91 -12.27 -15.51
C ALA A 171 -15.73 -13.75 -15.10
N MET A 172 -16.79 -14.55 -15.18
CA MET A 172 -16.84 -15.92 -14.67
C MET A 172 -16.84 -16.95 -15.80
N SER A 173 -16.32 -18.15 -15.54
CA SER A 173 -16.57 -19.27 -16.44
C SER A 173 -18.04 -19.69 -16.39
N LYS A 174 -18.50 -20.40 -17.44
CA LYS A 174 -19.90 -20.85 -17.53
C LYS A 174 -20.36 -21.65 -16.30
N ASN A 175 -19.50 -22.52 -15.76
CA ASN A 175 -19.85 -23.35 -14.59
C ASN A 175 -19.97 -22.51 -13.31
N GLU A 176 -19.09 -21.51 -13.14
CA GLU A 176 -19.12 -20.59 -11.99
C GLU A 176 -20.35 -19.70 -12.05
N TYR A 177 -20.67 -19.17 -13.25
CA TYR A 177 -21.87 -18.40 -13.50
C TYR A 177 -23.14 -19.21 -13.21
N ASP A 178 -23.24 -20.43 -13.74
CA ASP A 178 -24.41 -21.30 -13.53
C ASP A 178 -24.57 -21.65 -12.03
N SER A 179 -23.46 -21.90 -11.32
CA SER A 179 -23.47 -22.13 -9.86
C SER A 179 -23.91 -20.88 -9.08
N PHE A 180 -23.44 -19.70 -9.49
CA PHE A 180 -23.81 -18.43 -8.89
C PHE A 180 -25.30 -18.14 -9.06
N ILE A 181 -25.81 -18.22 -10.30
CA ILE A 181 -27.24 -18.02 -10.59
C ILE A 181 -28.12 -19.05 -9.88
N HIS A 182 -27.67 -20.31 -9.80
CA HIS A 182 -28.38 -21.32 -9.03
C HIS A 182 -28.44 -20.92 -7.55
N THR A 183 -27.34 -20.46 -6.96
CA THR A 183 -27.29 -20.01 -5.57
C THR A 183 -28.14 -18.75 -5.35
N LEU A 184 -28.18 -17.83 -6.32
CA LEU A 184 -28.93 -16.59 -6.25
C LEU A 184 -30.45 -16.82 -6.23
N PHE A 185 -30.97 -17.78 -7.01
CA PHE A 185 -32.42 -17.99 -7.19
C PHE A 185 -32.98 -19.28 -6.57
N HIS A 186 -32.18 -20.30 -6.26
CA HIS A 186 -32.67 -21.59 -5.74
C HIS A 186 -32.28 -21.76 -4.27
N THR A 187 -33.04 -21.08 -3.39
CA THR A 187 -32.67 -20.81 -1.99
C THR A 187 -33.64 -21.39 -0.96
N ALA A 188 -34.63 -22.17 -1.37
CA ALA A 188 -35.75 -22.60 -0.50
C ALA A 188 -35.32 -23.43 0.74
N GLU A 189 -34.08 -23.92 0.79
CA GLU A 189 -33.58 -24.79 1.86
C GLU A 189 -32.46 -24.16 2.73
N ILE A 190 -32.04 -22.93 2.43
CA ILE A 190 -30.90 -22.29 3.10
C ILE A 190 -31.41 -21.07 3.88
N ASP A 191 -30.90 -20.84 5.10
CA ASP A 191 -31.19 -19.62 5.87
C ASP A 191 -30.47 -18.40 5.27
N ASP A 192 -30.89 -17.21 5.67
CA ASP A 192 -30.41 -15.95 5.09
C ASP A 192 -28.93 -15.70 5.33
N ALA A 193 -28.42 -16.03 6.53
CA ALA A 193 -27.02 -15.83 6.87
C ALA A 193 -26.13 -16.78 6.05
N THR A 194 -26.52 -18.06 5.95
CA THR A 194 -25.80 -19.05 5.14
C THR A 194 -25.87 -18.72 3.65
N TRP A 195 -27.01 -18.23 3.15
CA TRP A 195 -27.16 -17.81 1.76
C TRP A 195 -26.25 -16.63 1.43
N GLU A 196 -26.29 -15.59 2.25
CA GLU A 196 -25.48 -14.39 2.07
C GLU A 196 -23.99 -14.73 2.11
N LYS A 197 -23.56 -15.51 3.11
CA LYS A 197 -22.18 -16.00 3.19
C LYS A 197 -21.77 -16.73 1.92
N LYS A 198 -22.60 -17.64 1.41
CA LYS A 198 -22.31 -18.40 0.20
C LYS A 198 -22.22 -17.53 -1.05
N ILE A 199 -23.08 -16.53 -1.19
CA ILE A 199 -23.00 -15.55 -2.29
C ILE A 199 -21.69 -14.77 -2.23
N ARG A 200 -21.33 -14.27 -1.03
CA ARG A 200 -20.10 -13.52 -0.81
C ARG A 200 -18.84 -14.36 -1.06
N GLU A 201 -18.84 -15.61 -0.61
CA GLU A 201 -17.75 -16.55 -0.88
C GLU A 201 -17.60 -16.85 -2.37
N GLN A 202 -18.71 -17.05 -3.09
CA GLN A 202 -18.67 -17.27 -4.54
C GLN A 202 -18.19 -16.04 -5.30
N LEU A 203 -18.57 -14.83 -4.87
CA LEU A 203 -18.17 -13.59 -5.53
C LEU A 203 -16.82 -13.04 -5.04
N LYS A 204 -16.18 -13.66 -4.04
CA LYS A 204 -14.89 -13.22 -3.49
C LYS A 204 -13.79 -12.99 -4.54
N PRO A 205 -13.65 -13.82 -5.60
CA PRO A 205 -12.67 -13.58 -6.66
C PRO A 205 -13.01 -12.38 -7.57
N TRP A 206 -14.26 -11.91 -7.55
CA TRP A 206 -14.81 -10.89 -8.43
C TRP A 206 -15.47 -9.77 -7.62
N GLN A 207 -14.66 -9.03 -6.85
CA GLN A 207 -15.13 -7.96 -5.96
C GLN A 207 -15.99 -6.92 -6.69
N ASN A 208 -15.64 -6.58 -7.94
CA ASN A 208 -16.41 -5.67 -8.77
C ASN A 208 -17.85 -6.15 -9.06
N ILE A 209 -18.09 -7.47 -9.07
CA ILE A 209 -19.43 -8.06 -9.24
C ILE A 209 -20.18 -8.04 -7.92
N LEU A 210 -19.47 -8.30 -6.81
CA LEU A 210 -20.05 -8.22 -5.47
C LEU A 210 -20.53 -6.80 -5.15
N GLU A 211 -19.70 -5.79 -5.40
CA GLU A 211 -20.04 -4.37 -5.23
C GLU A 211 -21.28 -3.99 -6.06
N GLN A 212 -21.33 -4.40 -7.33
CA GLN A 212 -22.50 -4.13 -8.18
C GLN A 212 -23.77 -4.80 -7.63
N LEU A 213 -23.66 -6.02 -7.10
CA LEU A 213 -24.80 -6.67 -6.47
C LEU A 213 -25.25 -5.90 -5.22
N GLU A 214 -24.32 -5.46 -4.37
CA GLU A 214 -24.62 -4.66 -3.18
C GLU A 214 -25.29 -3.33 -3.53
N GLU A 215 -24.83 -2.63 -4.58
CA GLU A 215 -25.46 -1.40 -5.07
C GLU A 215 -26.90 -1.63 -5.54
N ILE A 216 -27.12 -2.71 -6.30
CA ILE A 216 -28.46 -3.07 -6.77
C ILE A 216 -29.37 -3.40 -5.58
N VAL A 217 -28.86 -4.14 -4.61
CA VAL A 217 -29.61 -4.51 -3.42
C VAL A 217 -29.95 -3.27 -2.57
N ALA A 218 -29.00 -2.35 -2.37
CA ALA A 218 -29.26 -1.11 -1.66
C ALA A 218 -30.37 -0.30 -2.34
N TYR A 219 -30.30 -0.16 -3.67
CA TYR A 219 -31.31 0.53 -4.46
C TYR A 219 -32.71 -0.09 -4.31
N GLU A 220 -32.82 -1.42 -4.35
CA GLU A 220 -34.11 -2.13 -4.29
C GLU A 220 -34.72 -2.24 -2.89
N ILE A 221 -33.93 -2.03 -1.84
CA ILE A 221 -34.40 -1.98 -0.45
C ILE A 221 -34.91 -0.59 -0.09
N ASP A 222 -34.31 0.46 -0.65
CA ASP A 222 -34.72 1.85 -0.42
C ASP A 222 -36.01 2.25 -1.19
N GLU A 223 -36.39 1.52 -2.25
CA GLU A 223 -37.68 1.65 -2.98
C GLU A 223 -38.84 0.77 -2.43
#